data_AF-A0A937ZPZ6-F1
#
_entry.id   AF-A0A937ZPZ6-F1
#
_cell.length_a   1.000
_cell.length_b   1.000
_cell.length_c   1.000
_cell.angle_alpha   90.00
_cell.angle_beta   90.00
_cell.angle_gamma   90.00
#
_symmetry.space_group_name_H-M   'P 1'
#
loop_
_entity.id
_entity.type
_entity.pdbx_description
1 polymer ?
#
loop_
_entity_poly.entity_id
_entity_poly.type
_entity_poly.pdbx_seq_one_letter_code
_entity_poly.pdbx_strand_id
1 'polypeptide(L)' 'MYTLYISRNSAGMGAQAALEDLGAPFETIKLDLTQPRPAAYLCLNPTGRVPTLVERDGTLERAVVFQSAA' A
#
# COMPACT_ATOMS: atom_id res chain seq x y z
N MET A 1 -12.95 -1.84 2.72
CA MET A 1 -12.40 -0.61 2.09
C MET A 1 -10.90 -0.76 1.99
N TYR A 2 -10.30 -0.36 0.87
CA TYR A 2 -8.87 -0.56 0.63
C TYR A 2 -8.05 0.69 0.97
N THR A 3 -6.83 0.49 1.48
CA THR A 3 -5.84 1.54 1.66
C THR A 3 -4.55 1.12 0.95
N LEU A 4 -4.12 1.91 -0.03
CA LEU A 4 -2.92 1.65 -0.81
C LEU A 4 -1.80 2.62 -0.42
N TYR A 5 -0.74 2.08 0.19
CA TYR A 5 0.49 2.82 0.47
C TYR A 5 1.39 2.82 -0.78
N ILE A 6 1.71 4.01 -1.27
CA ILE A 6 2.55 4.24 -2.46
C ILE A 6 3.64 5.27 -2.16
N SER A 7 4.69 5.33 -2.97
CA SER A 7 5.55 6.52 -3.02
C SER A 7 5.55 7.16 -4.40
N ARG A 8 5.98 8.42 -4.46
CA ARG A 8 6.22 9.12 -5.72
C ARG A 8 7.24 8.30 -6.54
N ASN A 9 6.92 7.99 -7.80
CA ASN A 9 7.76 7.19 -8.70
C ASN A 9 8.01 5.71 -8.30
N SER A 10 7.14 5.09 -7.51
CA SER A 10 7.25 3.64 -7.19
C SER A 10 6.40 2.76 -8.10
N ALA A 11 6.65 1.45 -8.04
CA ALA A 11 5.82 0.39 -8.63
C ALA A 11 4.35 0.37 -8.14
N GLY A 12 3.94 1.29 -7.25
CA GLY A 12 2.56 1.42 -6.78
C GLY A 12 1.54 1.85 -7.84
N MET A 13 1.98 2.36 -9.00
CA MET A 13 1.08 2.76 -10.09
C MET A 13 0.27 1.60 -10.65
N GLY A 14 0.86 0.39 -10.77
CA GLY A 14 0.14 -0.78 -11.29
C GLY A 14 -0.96 -1.25 -10.34
N ALA A 15 -0.70 -1.23 -9.03
CA ALA A 15 -1.71 -1.56 -8.02
C ALA A 15 -2.84 -0.52 -7.98
N GLN A 16 -2.50 0.76 -8.13
CA GLN A 16 -3.51 1.82 -8.21
C GLN A 16 -4.41 1.64 -9.44
N ALA A 17 -3.83 1.44 -10.63
CA ALA A 17 -4.60 1.23 -11.86
C ALA A 17 -5.53 0.02 -11.76
N ALA A 18 -5.06 -1.09 -11.18
CA ALA A 18 -5.89 -2.27 -10.98
C ALA A 18 -7.11 -2.01 -10.07
N LEU A 19 -6.95 -1.22 -9.01
CA LEU A 19 -8.07 -0.86 -8.13
C LEU A 19 -9.06 0.09 -8.82
N GLU A 20 -8.56 1.01 -9.65
CA GLU A 20 -9.37 1.91 -10.47
C GLU A 20 -10.18 1.12 -11.51
N ASP A 21 -9.54 0.20 -12.24
CA ASP A 21 -10.20 -0.66 -13.24
C ASP A 21 -11.30 -1.55 -12.63
N LEU A 22 -11.09 -2.01 -11.38
CA LEU A 22 -12.09 -2.78 -10.63
C LEU A 22 -13.24 -1.92 -10.09
N GLY A 23 -13.15 -0.58 -10.17
CA GLY A 23 -14.11 0.34 -9.56
C GLY A 23 -14.20 0.20 -8.04
N ALA A 24 -13.16 -0.34 -7.41
CA ALA A 24 -13.17 -0.59 -5.97
C ALA A 24 -12.96 0.72 -5.19
N PRO A 25 -13.63 0.94 -4.05
CA PRO A 25 -13.35 2.10 -3.21
C PRO A 25 -12.03 1.91 -2.46
N PHE A 26 -11.07 2.81 -2.72
CA PHE A 26 -9.77 2.81 -2.05
C PHE A 26 -9.27 4.21 -1.74
N GLU A 27 -8.39 4.29 -0.73
CA GLU A 27 -7.64 5.50 -0.39
C GLU A 27 -6.16 5.29 -0.68
N THR A 28 -5.45 6.36 -1.08
CA THR A 28 -4.00 6.34 -1.30
C THR A 28 -3.25 7.10 -0.22
N ILE A 29 -2.27 6.45 0.40
CA ILE A 29 -1.37 7.07 1.37
C ILE A 29 0.01 7.16 0.73
N LYS A 30 0.50 8.39 0.57
CA LYS A 30 1.83 8.65 0.01
C LYS A 30 2.87 8.59 1.13
N LEU A 31 3.84 7.70 0.97
CA LEU A 31 5.01 7.58 1.83
C LEU A 31 6.21 8.24 1.16
N ASP A 32 6.98 8.96 1.97
CA ASP A 32 8.30 9.47 1.60
C ASP A 32 9.34 8.40 1.92
N LEU A 33 9.95 7.82 0.88
CA LEU A 33 10.97 6.79 1.03
C LEU A 33 12.36 7.34 1.41
N THR A 34 12.55 8.66 1.35
CA THR A 34 13.77 9.33 1.81
C THR A 34 13.81 9.46 3.33
N GLN A 35 12.65 9.32 3.98
CA GLN A 35 12.50 9.38 5.43
C GLN A 35 12.30 7.98 6.03
N PRO A 36 12.61 7.80 7.33
CA PRO A 36 12.24 6.59 8.06
C PRO A 36 10.73 6.37 8.01
N ARG A 37 10.32 5.10 7.86
CA ARG A 37 8.91 4.74 7.76
C ARG A 37 8.27 4.86 9.15
N PRO A 38 7.03 5.36 9.25
CA PRO A 38 6.30 5.36 10.52
C PRO A 38 6.22 3.96 11.11
N ALA A 39 6.37 3.83 12.44
CA ALA A 39 6.28 2.54 13.12
C ALA A 39 4.96 1.81 12.82
N ALA A 40 3.85 2.55 12.74
CA ALA A 40 2.55 2.00 12.36
C ALA A 40 2.56 1.35 10.97
N TYR A 41 3.31 1.90 10.00
CA TYR A 41 3.45 1.28 8.68
C TYR A 41 4.38 0.06 8.71
N LEU A 42 5.45 0.10 9.51
CA LEU A 42 6.34 -1.05 9.66
C LEU A 42 5.67 -2.24 10.35
N CYS A 43 4.69 -2.02 11.21
CA CYS A 43 3.85 -3.09 11.75
C CYS A 43 3.05 -3.82 10.64
N LEU A 44 2.66 -3.09 9.59
CA LEU A 44 1.94 -3.65 8.44
C LEU A 44 2.89 -4.34 7.46
N ASN A 45 4.02 -3.69 7.17
CA ASN A 45 5.06 -4.22 6.31
C ASN A 45 6.45 -3.99 6.94
N PRO A 46 7.00 -5.00 7.65
CA PRO A 46 8.31 -4.89 8.30
C PRO A 46 9.46 -4.59 7.33
N THR A 47 9.30 -4.90 6.04
CA THR A 47 10.31 -4.57 5.01
C THR A 47 10.33 -3.09 4.65
N GLY A 48 9.28 -2.32 5.00
CA GLY A 48 9.19 -0.89 4.73
C GLY A 48 9.16 -0.52 3.24
N ARG A 49 8.81 -1.48 2.37
CA ARG A 49 8.77 -1.34 0.91
C ARG A 49 7.34 -1.10 0.41
N VAL A 50 7.22 -0.25 -0.62
CA VAL A 50 5.96 -0.01 -1.32
C VAL A 50 5.94 -0.75 -2.66
N PRO A 51 4.76 -1.09 -3.20
CA PRO A 51 3.42 -0.83 -2.65
C PRO A 51 2.98 -1.78 -1.52
N THR A 52 2.07 -1.30 -0.67
CA THR A 52 1.38 -2.13 0.34
C THR A 52 -0.11 -1.86 0.26
N LEU A 53 -0.92 -2.88 0.02
CA LEU A 53 -2.37 -2.79 -0.01
C LEU A 53 -2.91 -3.35 1.31
N VAL A 54 -3.76 -2.59 1.98
CA VAL A 54 -4.45 -3.03 3.19
C VAL A 54 -5.93 -3.11 2.88
N GLU A 55 -6.51 -4.27 3.14
CA GLU A 55 -7.95 -4.50 3.10
C GLU A 55 -8.48 -4.45 4.53
N ARG A 56 -9.40 -3.51 4.79
CA ARG A 56 -10.19 -3.50 6.03
C ARG A 56 -11.57 -4.03 5.73
N ASP A 57 -11.91 -5.16 6.35
CA ASP A 57 -13.27 -5.73 6.35
C ASP A 57 -13.77 -5.86 7.79
N GLY A 58 -14.62 -4.90 8.21
CA GLY A 58 -15.29 -4.85 9.51
C GLY A 58 -14.35 -4.89 10.72
N THR A 59 -13.93 -6.09 11.10
CA THR A 59 -13.11 -6.41 12.27
C THR A 59 -11.69 -6.91 11.94
N LEU A 60 -11.40 -7.21 10.67
CA LEU A 60 -10.13 -7.79 10.25
C LEU A 60 -9.38 -6.83 9.33
N GLU A 61 -8.09 -6.66 9.63
CA GLU A 61 -7.16 -5.93 8.78
C GLU A 61 -6.21 -6.92 8.12
N ARG A 62 -6.27 -7.00 6.79
CA ARG A 62 -5.44 -7.90 5.98
C ARG A 62 -4.49 -7.08 5.12
N ALA A 63 -3.19 -7.16 5.43
CA ALA A 63 -2.15 -6.54 4.63
C ALA A 63 -1.69 -7.48 3.52
N VAL A 64 -1.79 -7.02 2.27
CA VAL A 64 -1.20 -7.65 1.09
C VAL A 64 -0.01 -6.79 0.65
N VAL A 65 1.19 -7.33 0.82
CA VAL A 65 2.43 -6.68 0.41
C VAL A 65 2.77 -7.14 -1.00
N PHE A 66 2.89 -6.20 -1.94
CA PHE A 66 3.35 -6.49 -3.29
C PHE A 66 4.76 -5.94 -3.45
N GLN A 67 5.70 -6.82 -3.80
CA GLN A 67 7.04 -6.41 -4.24
C GLN A 67 7.16 -6.81 -5.70
N SER A 68 7.34 -5.83 -6.61
CA SER A 68 7.89 -6.18 -7.91
C SER A 68 9.33 -6.61 -7.69
N ALA A 69 9.65 -7.88 -7.96
CA ALA A 69 11.02 -8.32 -8.00
C ALA A 69 11.78 -7.45 -9.03
N ALA A 70 12.72 -6.66 -8.54
CA ALA A 70 13.78 -6.06 -9.33
C ALA A 70 15.10 -6.58 -8.75
#